data_AF-A0A9P7GM73-F1
#
_entry.id   AF-A0A9P7GM73-F1
#
_cell.length_a   1.000
_cell.length_b   1.000
_cell.length_c   1.000
_cell.angle_alpha   90.00
_cell.angle_beta   90.00
_cell.angle_gamma   90.00
#
_symmetry.space_group_name_H-M   'P 1'
#
loop_
_entity.id
_entity.type
_entity.pdbx_description
1 polymer ?
#
loop_
_entity_poly.entity_id
_entity_poly.type
_entity_poly.pdbx_seq_one_letter_code
_entity_poly.pdbx_strand_id
1 'polypeptide(L)'
;MKWREIVQKEPSRVVRTLRLMPGRSTKEGDTQADIYPALEVVKEVSMEGRNGTESETWISLVDAGLADALCKNVQEMVTFLNALPGMPRELLEKTKRESDQVYSIFYEPSDLTVQIIARHWKYSLTPDDTKMTAAMLNMFLQPDHPRHVAYVRSNGLDSSVSLLLSKILIGVGPTPTASKQKQAKALMAAFADHFVRLSGRAASAELDFLACIIGAAKHEQAEPEIAKAVLKSTPFWNAMFRLLKKSAKPSAEVHGHPVDPEVEKKHRFYVMSNIVGTTTNIIHDATFENPRECEPLFRIWANENLFGALDEVMEQLVGINGMTSAYASLLSRNAPEPVSVQIGRLTGVLDNVLKQGTPALRQLLRTQFPRWRTLSALIRHDMQRQFQAGPPQPFAPGKIPPPDSNIWDHGAWQCFCALQWSCIDLRTACGKRGCDKAATTIVCQCQVVRYCSEACQIKDSKEHNLVCGHMPLVETVNAQNKMGSALKSSPTEKEMKPATDVAGPDGLEDLD
;
A
#
# COMPACT_ATOMS: atom_id res chain seq x y z
N MET A 1 40.41 24.75 -3.21
CA MET A 1 40.83 25.26 -1.87
C MET A 1 39.68 25.89 -1.09
N LYS A 2 38.91 26.84 -1.64
CA LYS A 2 37.81 27.54 -0.92
C LYS A 2 36.82 26.61 -0.17
N TRP A 3 36.37 25.51 -0.79
CA TRP A 3 35.39 24.60 -0.18
C TRP A 3 35.91 23.80 1.02
N ARG A 4 37.22 23.52 1.10
CA ARG A 4 37.82 22.83 2.27
C ARG A 4 37.81 23.69 3.52
N GLU A 5 37.96 25.00 3.36
CA GLU A 5 37.83 25.93 4.48
C GLU A 5 36.37 26.12 4.87
N ILE A 6 35.46 26.19 3.89
CA ILE A 6 34.02 26.32 4.12
C ILE A 6 33.47 25.11 4.87
N VAL A 7 33.88 23.88 4.54
CA VAL A 7 33.34 22.69 5.22
C VAL A 7 33.68 22.66 6.71
N GLN A 8 34.84 23.18 7.09
CA GLN A 8 35.29 23.25 8.48
C GLN A 8 34.61 24.40 9.24
N LYS A 9 34.47 25.57 8.60
CA LYS A 9 33.97 26.79 9.26
C LYS A 9 32.45 26.96 9.19
N GLU A 10 31.83 26.51 8.10
CA GLU A 10 30.42 26.75 7.77
C GLU A 10 29.76 25.51 7.12
N PRO A 11 29.64 24.38 7.84
CA PRO A 11 29.06 23.14 7.30
C PRO A 11 27.64 23.33 6.74
N SER A 12 26.82 24.20 7.37
CA SER A 12 25.49 24.50 6.86
C SER A 12 25.47 25.18 5.49
N ARG A 13 26.54 25.91 5.11
CA ARG A 13 26.66 26.49 3.75
C ARG A 13 26.85 25.39 2.73
N VAL A 14 27.73 24.41 3.01
CA VAL A 14 27.91 23.21 2.18
C VAL A 14 26.57 22.52 1.96
N VAL A 15 25.82 22.25 3.03
CA VAL A 15 24.50 21.60 2.96
C VAL A 15 23.50 22.43 2.12
N ARG A 16 23.47 23.76 2.27
CA ARG A 16 22.62 24.63 1.44
C ARG A 16 23.00 24.59 -0.03
N THR A 17 24.30 24.63 -0.35
CA THR A 17 24.80 24.55 -1.73
C THR A 17 24.39 23.23 -2.36
N LEU A 18 24.51 22.12 -1.64
CA LEU A 18 24.06 20.81 -2.11
C LEU A 18 22.53 20.79 -2.35
N ARG A 19 21.71 21.61 -1.68
CA ARG A 19 20.25 21.65 -1.87
C ARG A 19 19.77 22.59 -3.00
N LEU A 20 20.68 23.17 -3.80
CA LEU A 20 20.35 24.15 -4.82
C LEU A 20 19.52 23.57 -5.98
N MET A 21 18.37 24.20 -6.24
CA MET A 21 17.48 23.90 -7.37
C MET A 21 17.96 24.58 -8.67
N PRO A 22 17.49 24.16 -9.87
CA PRO A 22 17.87 24.79 -11.13
C PRO A 22 17.59 26.29 -11.13
N GLY A 23 18.57 27.10 -11.54
CA GLY A 23 18.44 28.56 -11.66
C GLY A 23 18.35 29.33 -10.33
N ARG A 24 18.65 28.68 -9.20
CA ARG A 24 18.71 29.33 -7.88
C ARG A 24 20.15 29.55 -7.43
N SER A 25 20.33 30.48 -6.50
CA SER A 25 21.58 30.73 -5.78
C SER A 25 21.34 30.74 -4.27
N THR A 26 22.39 30.47 -3.49
CA THR A 26 22.34 30.63 -2.02
C THR A 26 22.46 32.10 -1.64
N LYS A 27 22.21 32.43 -0.36
CA LYS A 27 22.41 33.79 0.17
C LYS A 27 23.87 34.23 0.10
N GLU A 28 24.80 33.29 0.05
CA GLU A 28 26.24 33.51 -0.09
C GLU A 28 26.70 33.64 -1.55
N GLY A 29 25.75 33.59 -2.49
CA GLY A 29 26.01 33.68 -3.93
C GLY A 29 26.48 32.38 -4.57
N ASP A 30 26.43 31.25 -3.85
CA ASP A 30 26.78 29.95 -4.44
C ASP A 30 25.72 29.57 -5.47
N THR A 31 26.17 29.01 -6.58
CA THR A 31 25.35 28.62 -7.71
C THR A 31 25.42 27.11 -7.91
N GLN A 32 24.70 26.59 -8.91
CA GLN A 32 24.77 25.17 -9.22
C GLN A 32 26.16 24.69 -9.65
N ALA A 33 27.02 25.58 -10.15
CA ALA A 33 28.40 25.26 -10.48
C ALA A 33 29.23 24.87 -9.24
N ASP A 34 28.77 25.25 -8.05
CA ASP A 34 29.45 25.02 -6.78
C ASP A 34 29.09 23.67 -6.13
N ILE A 35 28.06 22.98 -6.62
CA ILE A 35 27.59 21.70 -6.06
C ILE A 35 28.71 20.64 -6.13
N TYR A 36 29.35 20.49 -7.29
CA TYR A 36 30.37 19.44 -7.48
C TYR A 36 31.64 19.69 -6.64
N PRO A 37 32.22 20.91 -6.62
CA PRO A 37 33.32 21.22 -5.70
C PRO A 37 32.98 20.99 -4.22
N ALA A 38 31.75 21.31 -3.79
CA ALA A 38 31.29 21.05 -2.44
C ALA A 38 31.20 19.55 -2.15
N LEU A 39 30.66 18.76 -3.09
CA LEU A 39 30.52 17.30 -2.98
C LEU A 39 31.87 16.58 -2.90
N GLU A 40 32.86 16.99 -3.68
CA GLU A 40 34.22 16.42 -3.62
C GLU A 40 34.85 16.63 -2.24
N VAL A 41 34.67 17.80 -1.62
CA VAL A 41 35.17 18.05 -0.26
C VAL A 41 34.41 17.21 0.77
N VAL A 42 33.10 17.03 0.63
CA VAL A 42 32.32 16.13 1.49
C VAL A 42 32.84 14.69 1.39
N LYS A 43 33.15 14.23 0.17
CA LYS A 43 33.73 12.91 -0.07
C LYS A 43 35.09 12.77 0.61
N GLU A 44 35.98 13.75 0.49
CA GLU A 44 37.28 13.78 1.19
C GLU A 44 37.11 13.64 2.70
N VAL A 45 36.27 14.49 3.32
CA VAL A 45 35.98 14.46 4.76
C VAL A 45 35.39 13.11 5.18
N SER A 46 34.52 12.51 4.36
CA SER A 46 33.94 11.19 4.64
C SER A 46 35.00 10.07 4.66
N MET A 47 36.05 10.20 3.84
CA MET A 47 37.12 9.20 3.75
C MET A 47 38.09 9.30 4.93
N GLU A 48 38.33 10.51 5.43
CA GLU A 48 39.17 10.75 6.62
C GLU A 48 38.61 10.02 7.86
N GLY A 49 37.27 9.99 8.01
CA GLY A 49 36.60 9.29 9.10
C GLY A 49 36.76 7.75 9.06
N ARG A 50 37.14 7.15 7.93
CA ARG A 50 37.33 5.68 7.81
C ARG A 50 38.51 5.15 8.64
N ASN A 51 39.44 6.02 9.03
CA ASN A 51 40.62 5.64 9.79
C ASN A 51 40.36 5.52 11.31
N GLY A 52 39.10 5.58 11.74
CA GLY A 52 38.70 5.35 13.14
C GLY A 52 38.86 6.56 14.06
N THR A 53 39.31 7.71 13.54
CA THR A 53 39.27 8.99 14.25
C THR A 53 37.94 9.68 13.99
N GLU A 54 37.18 9.97 15.04
CA GLU A 54 35.98 10.80 14.96
C GLU A 54 36.36 12.17 14.37
N SER A 55 35.85 12.47 13.17
CA SER A 55 36.05 13.76 12.54
C SER A 55 34.96 14.72 13.01
N GLU A 56 35.31 15.71 13.83
CA GLU A 56 34.38 16.77 14.26
C GLU A 56 33.75 17.48 13.05
N THR A 57 34.48 17.60 11.95
CA THR A 57 33.96 18.16 10.69
C THR A 57 32.87 17.29 10.08
N TRP A 58 33.04 15.97 10.11
CA TRP A 58 32.01 15.04 9.64
C TRP A 58 30.75 15.10 10.50
N ILE A 59 30.90 15.10 11.84
CA ILE A 59 29.77 15.24 12.78
C ILE A 59 29.02 16.54 12.51
N SER A 60 29.75 17.65 12.36
CA SER A 60 29.15 18.97 12.08
C SER A 60 28.41 19.03 10.74
N LEU A 61 28.86 18.29 9.72
CA LEU A 61 28.14 18.15 8.45
C LEU A 61 26.84 17.35 8.62
N VAL A 62 26.89 16.24 9.35
CA VAL A 62 25.72 15.39 9.63
C VAL A 62 24.68 16.20 10.40
N ASP A 63 25.08 16.90 11.47
CA ASP A 63 24.22 17.77 12.26
C ASP A 63 23.64 18.93 11.45
N ALA A 64 24.39 19.42 10.45
CA ALA A 64 23.92 20.45 9.53
C ALA A 64 22.89 19.94 8.51
N GLY A 65 22.57 18.64 8.47
CA GLY A 65 21.58 18.04 7.57
C GLY A 65 22.17 17.56 6.23
N LEU A 66 23.44 17.13 6.23
CA LEU A 66 24.09 16.56 5.03
C LEU A 66 23.35 15.34 4.49
N ALA A 67 22.87 14.45 5.37
CA ALA A 67 22.13 13.26 4.95
C ALA A 67 20.94 13.62 4.06
N ASP A 68 20.08 14.56 4.50
CA ASP A 68 18.92 14.97 3.70
C ASP A 68 19.33 15.67 2.40
N ALA A 69 20.41 16.46 2.43
CA ALA A 69 20.92 17.08 1.21
C ALA A 69 21.37 16.04 0.18
N LEU A 70 22.10 15.00 0.59
CA LEU A 70 22.53 13.93 -0.30
C LEU A 70 21.35 13.08 -0.77
N CYS A 71 20.43 12.73 0.13
CA CYS A 71 19.20 12.01 -0.22
C CYS A 71 18.37 12.76 -1.26
N LYS A 72 18.15 14.07 -1.06
CA LYS A 72 17.47 14.93 -2.03
C LYS A 72 18.23 14.99 -3.36
N ASN A 73 19.56 15.13 -3.33
CA ASN A 73 20.36 15.12 -4.55
C ASN A 73 20.24 13.80 -5.30
N VAL A 74 20.21 12.64 -4.64
CA VAL A 74 20.04 11.37 -5.34
C VAL A 74 18.67 11.31 -6.02
N GLN A 75 17.62 11.78 -5.36
CA GLN A 75 16.27 11.87 -5.96
C GLN A 75 16.24 12.80 -7.18
N GLU A 76 17.00 13.90 -7.14
CA GLU A 76 16.98 14.94 -8.19
C GLU A 76 18.08 14.76 -9.27
N MET A 77 19.21 14.11 -8.97
CA MET A 77 20.37 13.87 -9.87
C MET A 77 19.94 13.14 -11.14
N VAL A 78 18.99 12.24 -10.94
CA VAL A 78 18.27 11.49 -11.96
C VAL A 78 17.71 12.43 -13.05
N THR A 79 17.19 13.59 -12.65
CA THR A 79 16.60 14.60 -13.54
C THR A 79 17.63 15.61 -14.07
N PHE A 80 18.63 15.98 -13.26
CA PHE A 80 19.56 17.07 -13.56
C PHE A 80 20.57 16.80 -14.68
N LEU A 81 21.07 15.56 -14.79
CA LEU A 81 22.19 15.23 -15.68
C LEU A 81 21.79 15.09 -17.16
N ASN A 82 20.54 15.34 -17.51
CA ASN A 82 20.05 15.25 -18.89
C ASN A 82 20.08 16.58 -19.66
N ALA A 83 20.18 17.74 -18.99
CA ALA A 83 19.70 18.98 -19.63
C ALA A 83 20.37 20.29 -19.20
N LEU A 84 21.67 20.33 -18.87
CA LEU A 84 22.34 21.64 -18.81
C LEU A 84 22.57 22.13 -20.26
N PRO A 85 21.91 23.22 -20.69
CA PRO A 85 22.12 23.74 -22.04
C PRO A 85 23.58 24.13 -22.23
N GLY A 86 24.22 23.63 -23.29
CA GLY A 86 25.63 23.90 -23.59
C GLY A 86 26.65 23.00 -22.86
N MET A 87 26.22 21.93 -22.18
CA MET A 87 27.17 20.95 -21.61
C MET A 87 28.02 20.31 -22.73
N PRO A 88 29.36 20.37 -22.66
CA PRO A 88 30.23 19.70 -23.64
C PRO A 88 29.93 18.21 -23.71
N ARG A 89 29.94 17.65 -24.92
CA ARG A 89 29.62 16.22 -25.16
C ARG A 89 30.48 15.28 -24.32
N GLU A 90 31.76 15.59 -24.15
CA GLU A 90 32.68 14.81 -23.32
C GLU A 90 32.27 14.78 -21.85
N LEU A 91 31.80 15.91 -21.32
CA LEU A 91 31.32 16.01 -19.94
C LEU A 91 30.00 15.26 -19.76
N LEU A 92 29.11 15.32 -20.75
CA LEU A 92 27.87 14.54 -20.75
C LEU A 92 28.15 13.03 -20.75
N GLU A 93 29.07 12.56 -21.60
CA GLU A 93 29.45 11.14 -21.64
C GLU A 93 30.19 10.70 -20.37
N LYS A 94 31.06 11.55 -19.81
CA LYS A 94 31.68 11.31 -18.51
C LYS A 94 30.63 11.19 -17.40
N THR A 95 29.67 12.11 -17.37
CA THR A 95 28.56 12.13 -16.42
C THR A 95 27.67 10.88 -16.54
N LYS A 96 27.41 10.40 -17.77
CA LYS A 96 26.68 9.13 -17.97
C LYS A 96 27.45 7.95 -17.37
N ARG A 97 28.74 7.82 -17.68
CA ARG A 97 29.60 6.77 -17.12
C ARG A 97 29.65 6.82 -15.59
N GLU A 98 29.77 8.02 -15.02
CA GLU A 98 29.77 8.21 -13.57
C GLU A 98 28.41 7.87 -12.95
N SER A 99 27.30 8.18 -13.63
CA SER A 99 25.97 7.77 -13.18
C SER A 99 25.81 6.25 -13.17
N ASP A 100 26.28 5.56 -14.21
CA ASP A 100 26.27 4.10 -14.29
C ASP A 100 27.12 3.47 -13.17
N GLN A 101 28.25 4.10 -12.85
CA GLN A 101 29.10 3.71 -11.72
C GLN A 101 28.41 3.93 -10.37
N VAL A 102 27.63 4.99 -10.20
CA VAL A 102 26.84 5.19 -8.97
C VAL A 102 25.79 4.10 -8.83
N TYR A 103 25.08 3.74 -9.91
CA TYR A 103 24.12 2.65 -9.85
C TYR A 103 24.79 1.32 -9.52
N SER A 104 25.96 1.00 -10.11
CA SER A 104 26.65 -0.27 -9.84
C SER A 104 26.94 -0.47 -8.37
N ILE A 105 27.35 0.58 -7.66
CA ILE A 105 27.64 0.55 -6.22
C ILE A 105 26.45 0.03 -5.42
N PHE A 106 25.22 0.44 -5.73
CA PHE A 106 24.05 0.01 -4.95
C PHE A 106 23.78 -1.50 -5.05
N TYR A 107 24.16 -2.11 -6.17
CA TYR A 107 23.99 -3.54 -6.43
C TYR A 107 25.19 -4.39 -5.98
N GLU A 108 26.33 -3.78 -5.62
CA GLU A 108 27.48 -4.52 -5.10
C GLU A 108 27.15 -5.16 -3.73
N PRO A 109 27.39 -6.47 -3.51
CA PRO A 109 27.04 -7.12 -2.25
C PRO A 109 27.71 -6.49 -1.01
N SER A 110 28.91 -5.94 -1.17
CA SER A 110 29.68 -5.28 -0.10
C SER A 110 29.22 -3.87 0.21
N ASP A 111 28.45 -3.23 -0.67
CA ASP A 111 27.96 -1.88 -0.43
C ASP A 111 26.86 -1.87 0.64
N LEU A 112 26.99 -0.92 1.57
CA LEU A 112 26.12 -0.75 2.73
C LEU A 112 25.08 0.37 2.55
N THR A 113 25.05 1.03 1.40
CA THR A 113 24.27 2.26 1.22
C THR A 113 22.77 2.01 1.39
N VAL A 114 22.25 0.93 0.80
CA VAL A 114 20.84 0.55 0.93
C VAL A 114 20.49 0.20 2.39
N GLN A 115 21.37 -0.55 3.09
CA GLN A 115 21.19 -0.87 4.51
C GLN A 115 21.13 0.41 5.36
N ILE A 116 22.02 1.37 5.09
CA ILE A 116 22.10 2.65 5.82
C ILE A 116 20.82 3.47 5.59
N ILE A 117 20.36 3.60 4.33
CA ILE A 117 19.12 4.31 4.02
C ILE A 117 17.92 3.64 4.69
N ALA A 118 17.84 2.31 4.65
CA ALA A 118 16.77 1.54 5.30
C ALA A 118 16.79 1.69 6.82
N ARG A 119 17.98 1.75 7.43
CA ARG A 119 18.15 2.04 8.86
C ARG A 119 17.70 3.46 9.19
N HIS A 120 18.06 4.44 8.36
CA HIS A 120 17.63 5.82 8.55
C HIS A 120 16.11 5.94 8.44
N TRP A 121 15.50 5.38 7.39
CA TRP A 121 14.05 5.28 7.21
C TRP A 121 13.36 4.76 8.47
N LYS A 122 13.80 3.61 9.02
CA LYS A 122 13.22 3.01 10.22
C LYS A 122 13.19 3.96 11.43
N TYR A 123 14.21 4.82 11.57
CA TYR A 123 14.34 5.73 12.71
C TYR A 123 13.92 7.17 12.36
N SER A 124 13.44 7.45 11.16
CA SER A 124 13.00 8.78 10.73
C SER A 124 11.82 9.26 11.55
N LEU A 125 12.00 10.33 12.34
CA LEU A 125 10.94 10.84 13.23
C LEU A 125 10.01 11.85 12.54
N THR A 126 10.49 12.50 11.47
CA THR A 126 9.73 13.53 10.77
C THR A 126 9.04 12.97 9.52
N PRO A 127 7.86 13.51 9.12
CA PRO A 127 7.20 13.09 7.89
C PRO A 127 8.05 13.29 6.63
N ASP A 128 8.89 14.33 6.59
CA ASP A 128 9.71 14.61 5.42
C ASP A 128 10.87 13.62 5.28
N ASP A 129 11.54 13.26 6.38
CA ASP A 129 12.61 12.25 6.37
C ASP A 129 12.05 10.88 5.99
N THR A 130 10.89 10.50 6.57
CA THR A 130 10.23 9.23 6.21
C THR A 130 9.84 9.22 4.73
N LYS A 131 9.21 10.29 4.22
CA LYS A 131 8.84 10.42 2.81
C LYS A 131 10.06 10.27 1.88
N MET A 132 11.13 11.00 2.19
CA MET A 132 12.33 11.05 1.36
C MET A 132 13.02 9.68 1.33
N THR A 133 13.26 9.09 2.50
CA THR A 133 13.92 7.78 2.60
C THR A 133 13.08 6.65 2.02
N ALA A 134 11.76 6.63 2.25
CA ALA A 134 10.84 5.67 1.64
C ALA A 134 10.84 5.78 0.11
N ALA A 135 10.79 7.00 -0.44
CA ALA A 135 10.85 7.22 -1.89
C ALA A 135 12.18 6.76 -2.51
N MET A 136 13.31 6.96 -1.82
CA MET A 136 14.60 6.45 -2.28
C MET A 136 14.64 4.92 -2.30
N LEU A 137 14.19 4.27 -1.23
CA LEU A 137 14.12 2.82 -1.15
C LEU A 137 13.17 2.24 -2.21
N ASN A 138 12.05 2.92 -2.44
CA ASN A 138 11.09 2.59 -3.49
C ASN A 138 11.74 2.65 -4.87
N MET A 139 12.50 3.71 -5.17
CA MET A 139 13.22 3.88 -6.44
C MET A 139 14.21 2.75 -6.72
N PHE A 140 14.85 2.18 -5.68
CA PHE A 140 15.74 1.03 -5.87
C PHE A 140 14.99 -0.25 -6.23
N LEU A 141 13.82 -0.48 -5.62
CA LEU A 141 13.01 -1.68 -5.87
C LEU A 141 12.22 -1.60 -7.18
N GLN A 142 11.74 -0.41 -7.52
CA GLN A 142 10.97 -0.15 -8.72
C GLN A 142 11.53 1.09 -9.43
N PRO A 143 12.61 0.94 -10.22
CA PRO A 143 13.17 2.06 -10.97
C PRO A 143 12.12 2.59 -11.95
N ASP A 144 11.78 3.87 -11.83
CA ASP A 144 10.84 4.57 -12.70
C ASP A 144 11.57 5.48 -13.70
N HIS A 145 12.77 5.94 -13.36
CA HIS A 145 13.55 6.79 -14.23
C HIS A 145 14.12 6.03 -15.44
N PRO A 146 13.95 6.54 -16.68
CA PRO A 146 14.41 5.87 -17.89
C PRO A 146 15.88 5.44 -17.88
N ARG A 147 16.79 6.22 -17.29
CA ARG A 147 18.21 5.84 -17.21
C ARG A 147 18.45 4.69 -16.23
N HIS A 148 17.81 4.71 -15.05
CA HIS A 148 17.97 3.64 -14.07
C HIS A 148 17.33 2.34 -14.57
N VAL A 149 16.16 2.43 -15.21
CA VAL A 149 15.52 1.31 -15.92
C VAL A 149 16.44 0.75 -17.02
N ALA A 150 17.02 1.62 -17.85
CA ALA A 150 17.94 1.20 -18.91
C ALA A 150 19.17 0.51 -18.33
N TYR A 151 19.75 1.06 -17.25
CA TYR A 151 20.89 0.48 -16.55
C TYR A 151 20.58 -0.91 -15.96
N VAL A 152 19.46 -1.05 -15.25
CA VAL A 152 19.05 -2.35 -14.66
C VAL A 152 18.92 -3.41 -15.76
N ARG A 153 18.23 -3.06 -16.86
CA ARG A 153 18.03 -3.98 -17.98
C ARG A 153 19.33 -4.32 -18.71
N SER A 154 20.18 -3.35 -19.01
CA SER A 154 21.42 -3.56 -19.76
C SER A 154 22.44 -4.40 -19.00
N ASN A 155 22.36 -4.42 -17.67
CA ASN A 155 23.26 -5.17 -16.80
C ASN A 155 22.63 -6.46 -16.26
N GLY A 156 21.41 -6.82 -16.71
CA GLY A 156 20.73 -8.04 -16.26
C GLY A 156 20.39 -8.04 -14.77
N LEU A 157 20.15 -6.87 -14.18
CA LEU A 157 19.92 -6.69 -12.74
C LEU A 157 18.44 -6.83 -12.35
N ASP A 158 17.57 -7.24 -13.27
CA ASP A 158 16.14 -7.42 -12.98
C ASP A 158 15.90 -8.44 -11.84
N SER A 159 16.76 -9.45 -11.71
CA SER A 159 16.74 -10.44 -10.60
C SER A 159 17.37 -9.93 -9.30
N SER A 160 18.03 -8.76 -9.32
CA SER A 160 18.72 -8.19 -8.14
C SER A 160 17.76 -7.55 -7.12
N VAL A 161 16.45 -7.53 -7.41
CA VAL A 161 15.42 -7.07 -6.47
C VAL A 161 15.49 -7.87 -5.15
N SER A 162 15.76 -9.18 -5.22
CA SER A 162 15.95 -10.03 -4.04
C SER A 162 17.13 -9.60 -3.17
N LEU A 163 18.26 -9.23 -3.81
CA LEU A 163 19.45 -8.72 -3.14
C LEU A 163 19.15 -7.39 -2.44
N LEU A 164 18.50 -6.45 -3.13
CA LEU A 164 18.11 -5.16 -2.55
C LEU A 164 17.16 -5.34 -1.36
N LEU A 165 16.18 -6.23 -1.48
CA LEU A 165 15.24 -6.54 -0.41
C LEU A 165 15.95 -7.14 0.82
N SER A 166 16.92 -8.04 0.60
CA SER A 166 17.77 -8.59 1.64
C SER A 166 18.59 -7.50 2.35
N LYS A 167 19.16 -6.54 1.61
CA LYS A 167 19.85 -5.37 2.19
C LYS A 167 18.90 -4.51 3.03
N ILE A 168 17.68 -4.24 2.57
CA ILE A 168 16.68 -3.49 3.33
C ILE A 168 16.37 -4.20 4.65
N LEU A 169 16.13 -5.53 4.63
CA LEU A 169 15.88 -6.32 5.82
C LEU A 169 17.03 -6.27 6.84
N ILE A 170 18.28 -6.29 6.37
CA ILE A 170 19.46 -6.13 7.24
C ILE A 170 19.47 -4.73 7.88
N GLY A 171 19.21 -3.67 7.10
CA GLY A 171 19.20 -2.29 7.60
C GLY A 171 18.11 -2.03 8.66
N VAL A 172 16.94 -2.63 8.46
CA VAL A 172 15.78 -2.52 9.35
C VAL A 172 15.87 -3.47 10.56
N GLY A 173 16.58 -4.58 10.41
CA GLY A 173 16.77 -5.58 11.45
C GLY A 173 17.37 -5.03 12.75
N PRO A 174 17.10 -5.68 13.91
CA PRO A 174 17.70 -5.27 15.18
C PRO A 174 19.22 -5.46 15.16
N THR A 175 19.69 -6.55 14.55
CA THR A 175 21.11 -6.83 14.30
C THR A 175 21.28 -7.38 12.87
N PRO A 176 22.47 -7.21 12.26
CA PRO A 176 22.75 -7.76 10.93
C PRO A 176 22.61 -9.30 10.86
N THR A 177 22.83 -9.98 11.98
CA THR A 177 22.76 -11.45 12.12
C THR A 177 21.38 -11.96 12.56
N ALA A 178 20.39 -11.07 12.72
CA ALA A 178 19.04 -11.48 13.06
C ALA A 178 18.44 -12.37 11.96
N SER A 179 17.71 -13.42 12.34
CA SER A 179 16.96 -14.25 11.39
C SER A 179 16.03 -13.39 10.52
N LYS A 180 15.83 -13.78 9.25
CA LYS A 180 14.90 -13.14 8.30
C LYS A 180 13.50 -12.90 8.88
N GLN A 181 12.98 -13.85 9.67
CA GLN A 181 11.70 -13.69 10.36
C GLN A 181 11.70 -12.52 11.36
N LYS A 182 12.77 -12.34 12.14
CA LYS A 182 12.92 -11.20 13.07
C LYS A 182 13.08 -9.88 12.30
N GLN A 183 13.80 -9.89 11.19
CA GLN A 183 13.97 -8.72 10.32
C GLN A 183 12.63 -8.31 9.68
N ALA A 184 11.87 -9.26 9.12
CA ALA A 184 10.55 -9.01 8.55
C ALA A 184 9.54 -8.50 9.59
N LYS A 185 9.57 -9.02 10.82
CA LYS A 185 8.77 -8.48 11.93
C LYS A 185 9.18 -7.04 12.28
N ALA A 186 10.48 -6.74 12.33
CA ALA A 186 10.97 -5.39 12.57
C ALA A 186 10.55 -4.42 11.46
N LEU A 187 10.51 -4.88 10.20
CA LEU A 187 10.00 -4.13 9.07
C LEU A 187 8.52 -3.77 9.21
N MET A 188 7.67 -4.75 9.57
CA MET A 188 6.25 -4.48 9.81
C MET A 188 6.01 -3.55 11.00
N ALA A 189 6.85 -3.63 12.05
CA ALA A 189 6.80 -2.71 13.18
C ALA A 189 7.17 -1.28 12.76
N ALA A 190 8.22 -1.10 11.94
CA ALA A 190 8.61 0.21 11.43
C ALA A 190 7.49 0.88 10.62
N PHE A 191 6.87 0.15 9.67
CA PHE A 191 5.70 0.65 8.93
C PHE A 191 4.55 1.02 9.87
N ALA A 192 4.28 0.21 10.89
CA ALA A 192 3.23 0.49 11.87
C ALA A 192 3.49 1.82 12.59
N ASP A 193 4.71 2.01 13.10
CA ASP A 193 5.11 3.24 13.79
C ASP A 193 5.00 4.47 12.87
N HIS A 194 5.35 4.33 11.60
CA HIS A 194 5.26 5.39 10.60
C HIS A 194 3.79 5.75 10.31
N PHE A 195 2.94 4.78 9.99
CA PHE A 195 1.54 5.03 9.65
C PHE A 195 0.73 5.69 10.77
N VAL A 196 1.11 5.51 12.04
CA VAL A 196 0.48 6.22 13.17
C VAL A 196 0.68 7.75 13.07
N ARG A 197 1.83 8.22 12.57
CA ARG A 197 2.19 9.65 12.54
C ARG A 197 1.95 10.31 11.17
N LEU A 198 2.09 9.57 10.08
CA LEU A 198 2.02 10.14 8.72
C LEU A 198 0.61 10.54 8.27
N SER A 199 0.57 11.40 7.25
CA SER A 199 -0.62 11.77 6.46
C SER A 199 -0.19 12.35 5.12
N GLY A 200 -1.15 12.54 4.19
CA GLY A 200 -0.92 13.24 2.93
C GLY A 200 0.19 12.62 2.06
N ARG A 201 1.13 13.47 1.61
CA ARG A 201 2.23 13.07 0.72
C ARG A 201 3.16 12.03 1.35
N ALA A 202 3.51 12.20 2.62
CA ALA A 202 4.44 11.30 3.28
C ALA A 202 3.83 9.90 3.46
N ALA A 203 2.54 9.83 3.83
CA ALA A 203 1.80 8.57 3.87
C ALA A 203 1.67 7.91 2.48
N SER A 204 1.57 8.71 1.41
CA SER A 204 1.51 8.19 0.04
C SER A 204 2.82 7.49 -0.33
N ALA A 205 3.97 8.15 -0.15
CA ALA A 205 5.29 7.57 -0.45
C ALA A 205 5.58 6.31 0.39
N GLU A 206 5.15 6.30 1.65
CA GLU A 206 5.29 5.14 2.54
C GLU A 206 4.47 3.94 2.05
N LEU A 207 3.25 4.18 1.54
CA LEU A 207 2.40 3.12 0.96
C LEU A 207 2.95 2.59 -0.36
N ASP A 208 3.53 3.46 -1.19
CA ASP A 208 4.18 3.04 -2.44
C ASP A 208 5.37 2.13 -2.12
N PHE A 209 6.20 2.54 -1.15
CA PHE A 209 7.31 1.72 -0.68
C PHE A 209 6.83 0.36 -0.12
N LEU A 210 5.79 0.34 0.69
CA LEU A 210 5.18 -0.90 1.19
C LEU A 210 4.70 -1.81 0.05
N ALA A 211 3.99 -1.26 -0.94
CA ALA A 211 3.48 -2.03 -2.07
C ALA A 211 4.63 -2.66 -2.87
N CYS A 212 5.72 -1.91 -3.09
CA CYS A 212 6.91 -2.41 -3.75
C CYS A 212 7.64 -3.49 -2.96
N ILE A 213 7.76 -3.35 -1.64
CA ILE A 213 8.31 -4.39 -0.76
C ILE A 213 7.50 -5.68 -0.87
N ILE A 214 6.17 -5.60 -0.84
CA ILE A 214 5.29 -6.78 -0.93
C ILE A 214 5.39 -7.42 -2.32
N GLY A 215 5.39 -6.62 -3.39
CA GLY A 215 5.56 -7.10 -4.76
C GLY A 215 6.91 -7.79 -4.96
N ALA A 216 7.98 -7.16 -4.49
CA ALA A 216 9.35 -7.68 -4.53
C ALA A 216 9.49 -9.00 -3.76
N ALA A 217 8.88 -9.11 -2.57
CA ALA A 217 8.93 -10.32 -1.76
C ALA A 217 8.23 -11.52 -2.43
N LYS A 218 7.21 -11.25 -3.25
CA LYS A 218 6.47 -12.26 -4.02
C LYS A 218 7.18 -12.65 -5.30
N HIS A 219 7.84 -11.70 -5.95
CA HIS A 219 8.62 -11.96 -7.16
C HIS A 219 9.67 -13.03 -6.87
N GLU A 220 9.62 -14.15 -7.60
CA GLU A 220 10.51 -15.31 -7.43
C GLU A 220 10.55 -15.87 -5.99
N GLN A 221 9.53 -15.59 -5.17
CA GLN A 221 9.51 -15.95 -3.75
C GLN A 221 10.77 -15.49 -2.99
N ALA A 222 11.28 -14.30 -3.32
CA ALA A 222 12.57 -13.82 -2.81
C ALA A 222 12.67 -13.78 -1.27
N GLU A 223 11.60 -13.39 -0.58
CA GLU A 223 11.59 -13.23 0.90
C GLU A 223 10.20 -13.58 1.49
N PRO A 224 9.83 -14.88 1.55
CA PRO A 224 8.50 -15.32 1.99
C PRO A 224 8.18 -14.95 3.44
N GLU A 225 9.21 -14.68 4.26
CA GLU A 225 9.07 -14.20 5.63
C GLU A 225 8.36 -12.84 5.71
N ILE A 226 8.49 -11.99 4.68
CA ILE A 226 7.79 -10.70 4.61
C ILE A 226 6.28 -10.95 4.46
N ALA A 227 5.88 -11.80 3.49
CA ALA A 227 4.46 -12.14 3.30
C ALA A 227 3.85 -12.72 4.58
N LYS A 228 4.55 -13.67 5.23
CA LYS A 228 4.12 -14.24 6.52
C LYS A 228 4.02 -13.19 7.63
N ALA A 229 4.96 -12.24 7.69
CA ALA A 229 4.95 -11.18 8.69
C ALA A 229 3.77 -10.21 8.49
N VAL A 230 3.48 -9.82 7.24
CA VAL A 230 2.33 -8.96 6.87
C VAL A 230 1.02 -9.61 7.35
N LEU A 231 0.82 -10.91 7.07
CA LEU A 231 -0.41 -11.63 7.44
C LEU A 231 -0.64 -11.72 8.96
N LYS A 232 0.44 -11.65 9.76
CA LYS A 232 0.39 -11.89 11.22
C LYS A 232 0.57 -10.64 12.07
N SER A 233 0.86 -9.49 11.47
CA SER A 233 1.21 -8.27 12.20
C SER A 233 -0.02 -7.44 12.58
N THR A 234 -0.55 -7.69 13.78
CA THR A 234 -1.64 -6.87 14.36
C THR A 234 -1.30 -5.37 14.43
N PRO A 235 -0.12 -4.93 14.92
CA PRO A 235 0.19 -3.50 15.01
C PRO A 235 0.20 -2.80 13.64
N PHE A 236 0.68 -3.49 12.60
CA PHE A 236 0.70 -2.99 11.23
C PHE A 236 -0.72 -2.73 10.72
N TRP A 237 -1.62 -3.71 10.82
CA TRP A 237 -3.00 -3.54 10.35
C TRP A 237 -3.77 -2.48 11.14
N ASN A 238 -3.57 -2.43 12.46
CA ASN A 238 -4.14 -1.36 13.29
C ASN A 238 -3.71 0.03 12.79
N ALA A 239 -2.41 0.23 12.59
CA ALA A 239 -1.86 1.50 12.11
C ALA A 239 -2.37 1.85 10.70
N MET A 240 -2.46 0.87 9.81
CA MET A 240 -2.97 1.05 8.45
C MET A 240 -4.45 1.47 8.43
N PHE A 241 -5.32 0.85 9.23
CA PHE A 241 -6.73 1.23 9.30
C PHE A 241 -6.96 2.55 10.05
N ARG A 242 -6.10 2.90 11.00
CA ARG A 242 -6.07 4.25 11.59
C ARG A 242 -5.71 5.31 10.56
N LEU A 243 -4.70 5.04 9.72
CA LEU A 243 -4.33 5.93 8.61
C LEU A 243 -5.47 6.08 7.60
N LEU A 244 -6.18 4.98 7.26
CA LEU A 244 -7.36 5.02 6.40
C LEU A 244 -8.41 6.01 6.95
N LYS A 245 -8.77 5.89 8.23
CA LYS A 245 -9.69 6.81 8.92
C LYS A 245 -9.18 8.25 8.97
N LYS A 246 -7.89 8.43 9.26
CA LYS A 246 -7.26 9.75 9.30
C LYS A 246 -7.39 10.46 7.96
N SER A 247 -7.22 9.73 6.85
CA SER A 247 -7.33 10.26 5.48
C SER A 247 -8.73 10.70 5.06
N ALA A 248 -9.80 10.25 5.72
CA ALA A 248 -11.15 10.78 5.47
C ALA A 248 -11.31 12.25 5.94
N LYS A 249 -10.44 12.73 6.84
CA LYS A 249 -10.54 14.08 7.40
C LYS A 249 -9.53 15.00 6.71
N PRO A 250 -9.90 16.25 6.39
CA PRO A 250 -8.91 17.26 6.01
C PRO A 250 -7.86 17.38 7.10
N SER A 251 -6.60 17.46 6.72
CA SER A 251 -5.51 17.70 7.66
C SER A 251 -5.64 19.12 8.20
N ALA A 252 -5.54 19.29 9.52
CA ALA A 252 -5.23 20.61 10.06
C ALA A 252 -3.88 21.05 9.47
N GLU A 253 -3.73 22.33 9.15
CA GLU A 253 -2.53 22.89 8.53
C GLU A 253 -1.25 22.39 9.22
N VAL A 254 -0.44 21.62 8.48
CA VAL A 254 0.83 21.08 8.99
C VAL A 254 1.93 22.01 8.51
N HIS A 255 2.57 22.73 9.45
CA HIS A 255 3.74 23.60 9.24
C HIS A 255 3.51 24.98 8.62
N GLY A 256 2.33 25.58 8.77
CA GLY A 256 2.13 27.02 8.51
C GLY A 256 2.27 27.45 7.04
N HIS A 257 2.36 26.49 6.12
CA HIS A 257 2.27 26.74 4.69
C HIS A 257 0.90 26.25 4.19
N PRO A 258 0.10 27.12 3.55
CA PRO A 258 -1.16 26.71 2.97
C PRO A 258 -0.87 25.71 1.85
N VAL A 259 -1.18 24.44 2.09
CA VAL A 259 -1.21 23.43 1.04
C VAL A 259 -2.50 23.63 0.26
N ASP A 260 -2.41 23.63 -1.07
CA ASP A 260 -3.59 23.65 -1.93
C ASP A 260 -4.58 22.54 -1.50
N PRO A 261 -5.81 22.88 -1.06
CA PRO A 261 -6.79 21.92 -0.59
C PRO A 261 -7.10 20.80 -1.59
N GLU A 262 -7.03 21.07 -2.90
CA GLU A 262 -7.28 20.04 -3.92
C GLU A 262 -6.10 19.07 -4.03
N VAL A 263 -4.87 19.57 -3.90
CA VAL A 263 -3.66 18.72 -3.83
C VAL A 263 -3.70 17.85 -2.58
N GLU A 264 -4.07 18.42 -1.43
CA GLU A 264 -4.19 17.68 -0.17
C GLU A 264 -5.27 16.59 -0.25
N LYS A 265 -6.47 16.95 -0.71
CA LYS A 265 -7.59 16.03 -0.96
C LYS A 265 -7.18 14.88 -1.89
N LYS A 266 -6.45 15.19 -2.96
CA LYS A 266 -5.93 14.16 -3.88
C LYS A 266 -5.00 13.17 -3.17
N HIS A 267 -4.06 13.64 -2.34
CA HIS A 267 -3.19 12.73 -1.58
C HIS A 267 -3.97 11.90 -0.57
N ARG A 268 -4.98 12.47 0.09
CA ARG A 268 -5.88 11.71 0.98
C ARG A 268 -6.58 10.59 0.24
N PHE A 269 -7.12 10.87 -0.94
CA PHE A 269 -7.77 9.87 -1.79
C PHE A 269 -6.82 8.77 -2.25
N TYR A 270 -5.60 9.14 -2.63
CA TYR A 270 -4.56 8.19 -2.99
C TYR A 270 -4.24 7.24 -1.85
N VAL A 271 -4.03 7.77 -0.64
CA VAL A 271 -3.79 6.97 0.58
C VAL A 271 -4.96 6.02 0.86
N MET A 272 -6.21 6.50 0.81
CA MET A 272 -7.37 5.64 1.07
C MET A 272 -7.47 4.51 0.03
N SER A 273 -7.31 4.82 -1.26
CA SER A 273 -7.38 3.84 -2.35
C SER A 273 -6.27 2.79 -2.23
N ASN A 274 -5.03 3.22 -1.98
CA ASN A 274 -3.90 2.30 -1.81
C ASN A 274 -4.05 1.39 -0.59
N ILE A 275 -4.60 1.86 0.54
CA ILE A 275 -4.85 0.99 1.69
C ILE A 275 -5.89 -0.07 1.34
N VAL A 276 -7.00 0.31 0.70
CA VAL A 276 -8.04 -0.64 0.28
C VAL A 276 -7.47 -1.64 -0.72
N GLY A 277 -6.79 -1.18 -1.77
CA GLY A 277 -6.17 -2.04 -2.78
C GLY A 277 -5.10 -2.98 -2.20
N THR A 278 -4.24 -2.47 -1.32
CA THR A 278 -3.22 -3.29 -0.63
C THR A 278 -3.88 -4.37 0.23
N THR A 279 -4.90 -3.99 1.01
CA THR A 279 -5.68 -4.93 1.83
C THR A 279 -6.28 -6.04 0.96
N THR A 280 -6.96 -5.67 -0.13
CA THR A 280 -7.59 -6.60 -1.07
C THR A 280 -6.58 -7.53 -1.75
N ASN A 281 -5.47 -7.00 -2.25
CA ASN A 281 -4.45 -7.80 -2.94
C ASN A 281 -3.78 -8.79 -1.97
N ILE A 282 -3.45 -8.38 -0.74
CA ILE A 282 -2.86 -9.28 0.26
C ILE A 282 -3.78 -10.45 0.57
N ILE A 283 -5.07 -10.21 0.83
CA ILE A 283 -5.97 -11.32 1.15
C ILE A 283 -6.29 -12.18 -0.07
N HIS A 284 -6.46 -11.58 -1.24
CA HIS A 284 -6.67 -12.31 -2.48
C HIS A 284 -5.55 -13.32 -2.67
N ASP A 285 -4.30 -12.88 -2.61
CA ASP A 285 -3.15 -13.77 -2.81
C ASP A 285 -3.02 -14.79 -1.68
N ALA A 286 -3.29 -14.39 -0.44
CA ALA A 286 -3.33 -15.31 0.69
C ALA A 286 -4.39 -16.40 0.52
N THR A 287 -5.53 -16.15 -0.15
CA THR A 287 -6.54 -17.21 -0.37
C THR A 287 -6.07 -18.32 -1.30
N PHE A 288 -5.18 -18.00 -2.24
CA PHE A 288 -4.60 -19.00 -3.15
C PHE A 288 -3.38 -19.67 -2.54
N GLU A 289 -2.48 -18.89 -1.95
CA GLU A 289 -1.19 -19.38 -1.47
C GLU A 289 -1.26 -19.97 -0.05
N ASN A 290 -2.07 -19.37 0.82
CA ASN A 290 -2.10 -19.65 2.26
C ASN A 290 -3.54 -19.60 2.82
N PRO A 291 -4.51 -20.37 2.30
CA PRO A 291 -5.93 -20.24 2.66
C PRO A 291 -6.18 -20.39 4.17
N ARG A 292 -5.35 -21.18 4.88
CA ARG A 292 -5.44 -21.36 6.34
C ARG A 292 -5.08 -20.11 7.14
N GLU A 293 -4.28 -19.21 6.59
CA GLU A 293 -3.84 -17.96 7.24
C GLU A 293 -4.88 -16.83 7.05
N CYS A 294 -5.87 -17.01 6.18
CA CYS A 294 -6.90 -16.00 5.91
C CYS A 294 -7.85 -15.77 7.10
N GLU A 295 -8.24 -16.84 7.81
CA GLU A 295 -9.10 -16.70 8.99
C GLU A 295 -8.42 -15.89 10.11
N PRO A 296 -7.18 -16.21 10.55
CA PRO A 296 -6.43 -15.37 11.49
C PRO A 296 -6.33 -13.91 11.05
N LEU A 297 -6.06 -13.67 9.77
CA LEU A 297 -5.99 -12.30 9.22
C LEU A 297 -7.32 -11.55 9.37
N PHE A 298 -8.45 -12.19 9.07
CA PHE A 298 -9.76 -11.55 9.26
C PHE A 298 -10.12 -11.30 10.72
N ARG A 299 -9.65 -12.14 11.64
CA ARG A 299 -9.79 -11.87 13.07
C ARG A 299 -9.04 -10.61 13.45
N ILE A 300 -7.80 -10.46 12.96
CA ILE A 300 -7.03 -9.22 13.13
C ILE A 300 -7.83 -8.05 12.55
N TRP A 301 -8.30 -8.12 11.29
CA TRP A 301 -8.99 -6.99 10.65
C TRP A 301 -10.30 -6.58 11.32
N ALA A 302 -11.09 -7.55 11.78
CA ALA A 302 -12.31 -7.28 12.52
C ALA A 302 -12.02 -6.60 13.86
N ASN A 303 -11.01 -7.08 14.60
CA ASN A 303 -10.62 -6.52 15.89
C ASN A 303 -9.95 -5.14 15.75
N GLU A 304 -9.15 -4.95 14.70
CA GLU A 304 -8.49 -3.68 14.38
C GLU A 304 -9.38 -2.71 13.60
N ASN A 305 -10.69 -2.98 13.55
CA ASN A 305 -11.73 -2.08 13.07
C ASN A 305 -11.62 -1.67 11.59
N LEU A 306 -11.22 -2.60 10.70
CA LEU A 306 -11.27 -2.40 9.24
C LEU A 306 -12.65 -1.88 8.80
N PHE A 307 -13.72 -2.54 9.23
CA PHE A 307 -15.08 -2.19 8.78
C PHE A 307 -15.54 -0.82 9.29
N GLY A 308 -15.14 -0.41 10.49
CA GLY A 308 -15.39 0.95 10.96
C GLY A 308 -14.56 1.98 10.20
N ALA A 309 -13.35 1.63 9.75
CA ALA A 309 -12.57 2.48 8.86
C ALA A 309 -13.25 2.63 7.50
N LEU A 310 -13.75 1.53 6.90
CA LEU A 310 -14.52 1.55 5.66
C LEU A 310 -15.77 2.43 5.76
N ASP A 311 -16.54 2.32 6.85
CA ASP A 311 -17.73 3.17 7.08
C ASP A 311 -17.41 4.68 7.08
N GLU A 312 -16.21 5.08 7.48
CA GLU A 312 -15.79 6.50 7.50
C GLU A 312 -15.32 7.01 6.14
N VAL A 313 -14.77 6.13 5.29
CA VAL A 313 -14.14 6.53 4.02
C VAL A 313 -15.00 6.26 2.79
N MET A 314 -16.00 5.35 2.86
CA MET A 314 -16.64 4.80 1.67
C MET A 314 -17.29 5.86 0.79
N GLU A 315 -18.02 6.81 1.38
CA GLU A 315 -18.70 7.88 0.63
C GLU A 315 -17.73 8.74 -0.19
N GLN A 316 -16.52 8.97 0.33
CA GLN A 316 -15.48 9.70 -0.39
C GLN A 316 -14.84 8.81 -1.46
N LEU A 317 -14.55 7.56 -1.12
CA LEU A 317 -13.87 6.62 -2.00
C LEU A 317 -14.64 6.31 -3.29
N VAL A 318 -15.94 6.05 -3.19
CA VAL A 318 -16.77 5.77 -4.37
C VAL A 318 -16.91 7.00 -5.27
N GLY A 319 -16.82 8.21 -4.70
CA GLY A 319 -16.88 9.46 -5.45
C GLY A 319 -15.65 9.78 -6.32
N ILE A 320 -14.59 8.97 -6.29
CA ILE A 320 -13.30 9.26 -6.96
C ILE A 320 -13.36 9.05 -8.50
N ASN A 321 -14.48 8.57 -9.04
CA ASN A 321 -14.65 8.27 -10.47
C ASN A 321 -14.33 9.51 -11.35
N GLY A 322 -13.21 9.43 -12.07
CA GLY A 322 -12.72 10.48 -12.98
C GLY A 322 -11.28 10.95 -12.71
N MET A 323 -10.75 10.80 -11.49
CA MET A 323 -9.37 11.20 -11.20
C MET A 323 -8.31 10.17 -11.61
N THR A 324 -8.71 8.90 -11.78
CA THR A 324 -7.80 7.81 -12.13
C THR A 324 -7.25 7.93 -13.55
N SER A 325 -8.00 8.42 -14.55
CA SER A 325 -7.53 8.45 -15.94
C SER A 325 -6.39 9.47 -16.19
N ALA A 326 -6.53 10.71 -15.73
CA ALA A 326 -5.54 11.76 -16.02
C ALA A 326 -4.27 11.64 -15.15
N TYR A 327 -4.39 11.21 -13.90
CA TYR A 327 -3.26 11.15 -12.98
C TYR A 327 -2.53 9.81 -12.95
N ALA A 328 -3.21 8.69 -13.23
CA ALA A 328 -2.51 7.41 -13.37
C ALA A 328 -1.52 7.44 -14.54
N SER A 329 -1.87 8.14 -15.63
CA SER A 329 -0.97 8.31 -16.77
C SER A 329 0.32 9.06 -16.42
N LEU A 330 0.27 10.02 -15.46
CA LEU A 330 1.38 10.94 -15.20
C LEU A 330 2.32 10.52 -14.07
N LEU A 331 1.88 9.72 -13.09
CA LEU A 331 2.68 9.51 -11.88
C LEU A 331 2.91 8.05 -11.49
N SER A 332 2.23 7.06 -12.07
CA SER A 332 2.51 5.67 -11.71
C SER A 332 2.01 4.67 -12.76
N ARG A 333 2.90 3.78 -13.21
CA ARG A 333 2.54 2.61 -14.04
C ARG A 333 1.54 1.67 -13.35
N ASN A 334 1.37 1.82 -12.04
CA ASN A 334 0.45 1.04 -11.21
C ASN A 334 -0.77 1.90 -10.85
N ALA A 335 -1.55 2.27 -11.86
CA ALA A 335 -2.84 2.92 -11.65
C ALA A 335 -3.66 2.07 -10.66
N PRO A 336 -4.10 2.61 -9.51
CA PRO A 336 -4.96 1.83 -8.62
C PRO A 336 -6.25 1.49 -9.38
N GLU A 337 -6.63 0.20 -9.35
CA GLU A 337 -7.92 -0.23 -9.88
C GLU A 337 -9.05 0.59 -9.22
N PRO A 338 -10.18 0.80 -9.92
CA PRO A 338 -11.33 1.47 -9.31
C PRO A 338 -11.70 0.83 -7.97
N VAL A 339 -12.01 1.67 -6.98
CA VAL A 339 -12.27 1.20 -5.61
C VAL A 339 -13.42 0.19 -5.57
N SER A 340 -14.42 0.32 -6.43
CA SER A 340 -15.53 -0.62 -6.57
C SER A 340 -15.03 -2.05 -6.90
N VAL A 341 -14.02 -2.19 -7.78
CA VAL A 341 -13.38 -3.48 -8.07
C VAL A 341 -12.73 -4.04 -6.81
N GLN A 342 -11.97 -3.20 -6.09
CA GLN A 342 -11.26 -3.61 -4.88
C GLN A 342 -12.23 -4.03 -3.76
N ILE A 343 -13.35 -3.33 -3.59
CA ILE A 343 -14.38 -3.66 -2.59
C ILE A 343 -15.15 -4.92 -2.99
N GLY A 344 -15.50 -5.09 -4.27
CA GLY A 344 -16.12 -6.31 -4.77
C GLY A 344 -15.22 -7.54 -4.55
N ARG A 345 -13.93 -7.44 -4.89
CA ARG A 345 -12.93 -8.49 -4.65
C ARG A 345 -12.75 -8.78 -3.16
N LEU A 346 -12.57 -7.76 -2.33
CA LEU A 346 -12.43 -7.90 -0.88
C LEU A 346 -13.61 -8.65 -0.28
N THR A 347 -14.82 -8.21 -0.59
CA THR A 347 -16.05 -8.78 -0.02
C THR A 347 -16.32 -10.20 -0.53
N GLY A 348 -16.08 -10.48 -1.81
CA GLY A 348 -16.19 -11.83 -2.36
C GLY A 348 -15.21 -12.81 -1.72
N VAL A 349 -13.97 -12.36 -1.48
CA VAL A 349 -12.94 -13.14 -0.78
C VAL A 349 -13.34 -13.40 0.68
N LEU A 350 -13.81 -12.38 1.41
CA LEU A 350 -14.31 -12.56 2.78
C LEU A 350 -15.48 -13.56 2.84
N ASP A 351 -16.43 -13.45 1.92
CA ASP A 351 -17.61 -14.32 1.87
C ASP A 351 -17.22 -15.78 1.63
N ASN A 352 -16.26 -16.03 0.72
CA ASN A 352 -15.73 -17.36 0.47
C ASN A 352 -15.03 -17.95 1.71
N VAL A 353 -14.20 -17.17 2.39
CA VAL A 353 -13.54 -17.63 3.62
C VAL A 353 -14.54 -17.82 4.76
N LEU A 354 -15.60 -17.01 4.86
CA LEU A 354 -16.65 -17.20 5.86
C LEU A 354 -17.45 -18.49 5.68
N LYS A 355 -17.74 -18.85 4.42
CA LYS A 355 -18.41 -20.11 4.08
C LYS A 355 -17.60 -21.31 4.54
N GLN A 356 -16.27 -21.24 4.40
CA GLN A 356 -15.33 -22.30 4.79
C GLN A 356 -14.82 -22.19 6.23
N GLY A 357 -14.96 -21.02 6.85
CA GLY A 357 -14.32 -20.68 8.12
C GLY A 357 -15.05 -21.22 9.34
N THR A 358 -14.40 -21.08 10.50
CA THR A 358 -14.95 -21.60 11.77
C THR A 358 -16.20 -20.85 12.24
N PRO A 359 -17.06 -21.48 13.07
CA PRO A 359 -18.18 -20.81 13.72
C PRO A 359 -17.75 -19.57 14.52
N ALA A 360 -16.56 -19.60 15.11
CA ALA A 360 -16.01 -18.48 15.87
C ALA A 360 -15.67 -17.27 14.98
N LEU A 361 -15.26 -17.47 13.73
CA LEU A 361 -15.06 -16.37 12.78
C LEU A 361 -16.41 -15.76 12.38
N ARG A 362 -17.41 -16.60 12.09
CA ARG A 362 -18.77 -16.14 11.75
C ARG A 362 -19.39 -15.35 12.91
N GLN A 363 -19.24 -15.82 14.14
CA GLN A 363 -19.73 -15.12 15.33
C GLN A 363 -19.03 -13.77 15.49
N LEU A 364 -17.70 -13.71 15.30
CA LEU A 364 -16.96 -12.45 15.32
C LEU A 364 -17.48 -11.49 14.24
N LEU A 365 -17.59 -11.92 13.00
CA LEU A 365 -18.05 -11.06 11.90
C LEU A 365 -19.53 -10.68 12.03
N ARG A 366 -20.38 -11.50 12.65
CA ARG A 366 -21.74 -11.11 13.03
C ARG A 366 -21.77 -9.88 13.96
N THR A 367 -20.76 -9.67 14.80
CA THR A 367 -20.66 -8.42 15.61
C THR A 367 -20.31 -7.19 14.77
N GLN A 368 -19.68 -7.41 13.61
CA GLN A 368 -19.27 -6.37 12.68
C GLN A 368 -20.40 -5.96 11.73
N PHE A 369 -21.41 -6.78 11.52
CA PHE A 369 -22.52 -6.51 10.60
C PHE A 369 -23.86 -6.30 11.35
N PRO A 370 -24.81 -5.55 10.79
CA PRO A 370 -24.77 -4.88 9.47
C PRO A 370 -23.96 -3.56 9.43
N ARG A 371 -23.60 -3.13 8.22
CA ARG A 371 -22.81 -1.92 7.91
C ARG A 371 -23.56 -1.01 6.93
N TRP A 372 -24.63 -0.39 7.43
CA TRP A 372 -25.59 0.35 6.61
C TRP A 372 -25.00 1.56 5.90
N ARG A 373 -24.06 2.27 6.52
CA ARG A 373 -23.41 3.44 5.91
C ARG A 373 -22.60 3.04 4.67
N THR A 374 -21.75 2.02 4.79
CA THR A 374 -20.99 1.48 3.66
C THR A 374 -21.91 1.01 2.54
N LEU A 375 -22.93 0.20 2.86
CA LEU A 375 -23.87 -0.30 1.87
C LEU A 375 -24.66 0.83 1.16
N SER A 376 -25.13 1.82 1.91
CA SER A 376 -25.82 3.00 1.36
C SER A 376 -24.92 3.79 0.41
N ALA A 377 -23.66 4.01 0.76
CA ALA A 377 -22.71 4.73 -0.08
C ALA A 377 -22.51 4.01 -1.43
N LEU A 378 -22.35 2.68 -1.40
CA LEU A 378 -22.18 1.88 -2.62
C LEU A 378 -23.45 1.89 -3.50
N ILE A 379 -24.64 1.71 -2.91
CA ILE A 379 -25.91 1.72 -3.66
C ILE A 379 -26.16 3.10 -4.29
N ARG A 380 -26.02 4.19 -3.51
CA ARG A 380 -26.23 5.56 -4.03
C ARG A 380 -25.27 5.86 -5.18
N HIS A 381 -24.02 5.41 -5.05
CA HIS A 381 -23.03 5.58 -6.10
C HIS A 381 -23.38 4.81 -7.38
N ASP A 382 -23.73 3.53 -7.27
CA ASP A 382 -24.20 2.72 -8.41
C ASP A 382 -25.42 3.35 -9.09
N MET A 383 -26.42 3.78 -8.32
CA MET A 383 -27.60 4.47 -8.86
C MET A 383 -27.23 5.76 -9.62
N GLN A 384 -26.31 6.56 -9.08
CA GLN A 384 -25.82 7.76 -9.74
C GLN A 384 -25.09 7.42 -11.05
N ARG A 385 -24.27 6.36 -11.05
CA ARG A 385 -23.55 5.89 -12.24
C ARG A 385 -24.51 5.35 -13.29
N GLN A 386 -25.55 4.62 -12.88
CA GLN A 386 -26.57 4.13 -13.79
C GLN A 386 -27.40 5.24 -14.42
N PHE A 387 -27.67 6.31 -13.66
CA PHE A 387 -28.32 7.50 -14.20
C PHE A 387 -27.47 8.18 -15.29
N GLN A 388 -26.14 8.19 -15.14
CA GLN A 388 -25.22 8.83 -16.08
C GLN A 388 -24.87 7.95 -17.29
N ALA A 389 -24.61 6.66 -17.08
CA ALA A 389 -24.07 5.75 -18.08
C ALA A 389 -25.06 4.67 -18.55
N GLY A 390 -26.28 4.66 -18.01
CA GLY A 390 -27.26 3.59 -18.22
C GLY A 390 -27.04 2.40 -17.28
N PRO A 391 -27.94 1.41 -17.32
CA PRO A 391 -27.86 0.21 -16.49
C PRO A 391 -26.56 -0.58 -16.74
N PRO A 392 -26.09 -1.39 -15.77
CA PRO A 392 -24.93 -2.25 -15.98
C PRO A 392 -25.21 -3.24 -17.11
N GLN A 393 -24.25 -3.39 -18.01
CA GLN A 393 -24.33 -4.39 -19.07
C GLN A 393 -24.31 -5.79 -18.44
N PRO A 394 -25.05 -6.77 -19.00
CA PRO A 394 -24.98 -8.15 -18.54
C PRO A 394 -23.54 -8.67 -18.58
N PHE A 395 -23.14 -9.40 -17.54
CA PHE A 395 -21.83 -10.04 -17.51
C PHE A 395 -21.70 -11.06 -18.65
N ALA A 396 -20.72 -10.86 -19.52
CA ALA A 396 -20.39 -11.81 -20.59
C ALA A 396 -19.36 -12.83 -20.05
N PRO A 397 -19.70 -14.12 -19.97
CA PRO A 397 -18.77 -15.15 -19.50
C PRO A 397 -17.44 -15.13 -20.26
N GLY A 398 -16.32 -15.25 -19.55
CA GLY A 398 -14.97 -15.26 -20.14
C GLY A 398 -14.43 -13.89 -20.56
N LYS A 399 -15.20 -12.80 -20.40
CA LYS A 399 -14.72 -11.43 -20.64
C LYS A 399 -14.61 -10.67 -19.33
N ILE A 400 -13.44 -10.08 -19.08
CA ILE A 400 -13.23 -9.16 -17.96
C ILE A 400 -13.77 -7.78 -18.40
N PRO A 401 -14.75 -7.20 -17.68
CA PRO A 401 -15.22 -5.87 -18.01
C PRO A 401 -14.10 -4.82 -17.91
N PRO A 402 -14.12 -3.77 -18.76
CA PRO A 402 -13.17 -2.66 -18.62
C PRO A 402 -13.19 -2.07 -17.20
N PRO A 403 -12.06 -1.60 -16.66
CA PRO A 403 -12.01 -1.06 -15.30
C PRO A 403 -13.01 0.07 -15.03
N ASP A 404 -13.36 0.87 -16.04
CA ASP A 404 -14.31 1.99 -15.92
C ASP A 404 -15.79 1.58 -16.09
N SER A 405 -16.08 0.29 -16.26
CA SER A 405 -17.44 -0.22 -16.42
C SER A 405 -18.27 -0.08 -15.13
N ASN A 406 -19.51 0.39 -15.29
CA ASN A 406 -20.52 0.48 -14.21
C ASN A 406 -20.88 -0.88 -13.59
N ILE A 407 -20.52 -2.01 -14.22
CA ILE A 407 -20.69 -3.34 -13.64
C ILE A 407 -19.90 -3.52 -12.34
N TRP A 408 -18.76 -2.83 -12.19
CA TRP A 408 -17.96 -2.91 -10.98
C TRP A 408 -18.63 -2.18 -9.82
N ASP A 409 -19.25 -1.03 -10.08
CA ASP A 409 -20.04 -0.28 -9.09
C ASP A 409 -21.24 -1.11 -8.62
N HIS A 410 -21.94 -1.73 -9.58
CA HIS A 410 -23.06 -2.63 -9.30
C HIS A 410 -22.63 -3.88 -8.51
N GLY A 411 -21.57 -4.55 -8.96
CA GLY A 411 -21.04 -5.74 -8.30
C GLY A 411 -20.54 -5.48 -6.89
N ALA A 412 -19.94 -4.31 -6.63
CA ALA A 412 -19.40 -3.97 -5.32
C ALA A 412 -20.48 -3.98 -4.22
N TRP A 413 -21.63 -3.33 -4.44
CA TRP A 413 -22.70 -3.32 -3.44
C TRP A 413 -23.39 -4.67 -3.33
N GLN A 414 -23.52 -5.43 -4.44
CA GLN A 414 -24.09 -6.78 -4.41
C GLN A 414 -23.23 -7.75 -3.61
N CYS A 415 -21.91 -7.74 -3.82
CA CYS A 415 -20.98 -8.58 -3.07
C CYS A 415 -20.93 -8.17 -1.58
N PHE A 416 -20.93 -6.87 -1.29
CA PHE A 416 -21.00 -6.39 0.10
C PHE A 416 -22.30 -6.80 0.80
N CYS A 417 -23.42 -6.70 0.09
CA CYS A 417 -24.73 -7.15 0.55
C CYS A 417 -24.72 -8.66 0.84
N ALA A 418 -24.21 -9.47 -0.09
CA ALA A 418 -24.10 -10.92 0.08
C ALA A 418 -23.27 -11.28 1.32
N LEU A 419 -22.12 -10.64 1.50
CA LEU A 419 -21.28 -10.81 2.69
C LEU A 419 -22.04 -10.51 3.98
N GLN A 420 -22.80 -9.40 4.01
CA GLN A 420 -23.59 -9.04 5.18
C GLN A 420 -24.63 -10.12 5.50
N TRP A 421 -25.34 -10.66 4.50
CA TRP A 421 -26.30 -11.74 4.67
C TRP A 421 -25.68 -13.07 5.11
N SER A 422 -24.44 -13.34 4.68
CA SER A 422 -23.68 -14.50 5.16
C SER A 422 -23.28 -14.37 6.64
N CYS A 423 -23.14 -13.14 7.15
CA CYS A 423 -22.81 -12.87 8.55
C CYS A 423 -24.02 -12.86 9.48
N ILE A 424 -25.16 -12.32 9.01
CA ILE A 424 -26.35 -12.11 9.83
C ILE A 424 -27.64 -12.35 9.04
N ASP A 425 -28.54 -13.16 9.59
CA ASP A 425 -29.91 -13.26 9.10
C ASP A 425 -30.78 -12.16 9.73
N LEU A 426 -30.99 -11.07 8.98
CA LEU A 426 -31.74 -9.90 9.42
C LEU A 426 -33.23 -10.17 9.75
N ARG A 427 -33.74 -11.36 9.37
CA ARG A 427 -35.12 -11.77 9.68
C ARG A 427 -35.25 -12.41 11.07
N THR A 428 -34.17 -12.98 11.59
CA THR A 428 -34.17 -13.72 12.86
C THR A 428 -33.28 -13.06 13.91
N ALA A 429 -32.28 -12.30 13.50
CA ALA A 429 -31.37 -11.56 14.37
C ALA A 429 -31.75 -10.08 14.48
N CYS A 430 -31.42 -9.44 15.61
CA CYS A 430 -31.56 -8.00 15.73
C CYS A 430 -30.67 -7.27 14.70
N GLY A 431 -31.25 -6.35 13.95
CA GLY A 431 -30.56 -5.55 12.93
C GLY A 431 -29.59 -4.50 13.47
N LYS A 432 -29.54 -4.26 14.78
CA LYS A 432 -28.57 -3.34 15.37
C LYS A 432 -27.20 -4.02 15.44
N ARG A 433 -26.18 -3.40 14.85
CA ARG A 433 -24.79 -3.84 14.93
C ARG A 433 -24.35 -4.11 16.39
N GLY A 434 -23.68 -5.24 16.59
CA GLY A 434 -23.19 -5.71 17.89
C GLY A 434 -24.27 -6.21 18.86
N CYS A 435 -25.53 -6.35 18.43
CA CYS A 435 -26.58 -7.01 19.20
C CYS A 435 -26.65 -8.49 18.82
N ASP A 436 -26.52 -9.38 19.80
CA ASP A 436 -26.59 -10.84 19.64
C ASP A 436 -28.00 -11.41 19.86
N LYS A 437 -28.92 -10.60 20.39
CA LYS A 437 -30.31 -11.01 20.67
C LYS A 437 -31.07 -11.34 19.39
N ALA A 438 -31.96 -12.33 19.49
CA ALA A 438 -32.94 -12.60 18.45
C ALA A 438 -33.86 -11.38 18.23
N ALA A 439 -34.27 -11.17 17.00
CA ALA A 439 -35.27 -10.16 16.69
C ALA A 439 -36.61 -10.51 17.33
N THR A 440 -37.33 -9.50 17.81
CA THR A 440 -38.72 -9.64 18.30
C THR A 440 -39.68 -9.18 17.20
N THR A 441 -40.92 -8.85 17.56
CA THR A 441 -41.97 -8.40 16.64
C THR A 441 -41.77 -6.96 16.13
N ILE A 442 -40.70 -6.26 16.54
CA ILE A 442 -40.42 -4.90 16.07
C ILE A 442 -39.80 -4.97 14.68
N VAL A 443 -40.61 -4.66 13.67
CA VAL A 443 -40.21 -4.68 12.26
C VAL A 443 -40.03 -3.25 11.76
N CYS A 444 -38.95 -2.99 11.03
CA CYS A 444 -38.73 -1.71 10.37
C CYS A 444 -39.74 -1.49 9.22
N GLN A 445 -39.90 -0.24 8.77
CA GLN A 445 -40.77 0.10 7.64
C GLN A 445 -40.42 -0.69 6.36
N CYS A 446 -39.15 -1.01 6.14
CA CYS A 446 -38.72 -1.84 5.02
C CYS A 446 -39.16 -3.30 5.07
N GLN A 447 -39.73 -3.78 6.19
CA GLN A 447 -40.12 -5.16 6.45
C GLN A 447 -38.98 -6.20 6.49
N VAL A 448 -37.77 -5.83 6.07
CA VAL A 448 -36.59 -6.71 6.04
C VAL A 448 -35.86 -6.76 7.37
N VAL A 449 -35.64 -5.59 7.99
CA VAL A 449 -34.84 -5.48 9.22
C VAL A 449 -35.75 -5.53 10.45
N ARG A 450 -35.40 -6.37 11.41
CA ARG A 450 -36.12 -6.52 12.68
C ARG A 450 -35.22 -6.21 13.87
N TYR A 451 -35.81 -5.78 14.98
CA TYR A 451 -35.08 -5.41 16.19
C TYR A 451 -35.57 -6.21 17.40
N CYS A 452 -34.70 -6.43 18.38
CA CYS A 452 -35.10 -7.09 19.63
C CYS A 452 -35.81 -6.13 20.60
N SER A 453 -35.68 -4.82 20.39
CA SER A 453 -36.23 -3.76 21.25
C SER A 453 -36.28 -2.43 20.51
N GLU A 454 -37.17 -1.54 20.94
CA GLU A 454 -37.27 -0.17 20.43
C GLU A 454 -35.98 0.61 20.65
N ALA A 455 -35.31 0.42 21.79
CA ALA A 455 -34.00 1.01 22.06
C ALA A 455 -32.94 0.62 21.02
N CYS A 456 -32.98 -0.62 20.50
CA CYS A 456 -32.09 -1.04 19.42
C CYS A 456 -32.46 -0.40 18.09
N GLN A 457 -33.75 -0.32 17.77
CA GLN A 457 -34.25 0.37 16.58
C GLN A 457 -33.85 1.85 16.58
N ILE A 458 -34.07 2.57 17.68
CA ILE A 458 -33.72 4.00 17.82
C ILE A 458 -32.22 4.21 17.61
N LYS A 459 -31.37 3.38 18.24
CA LYS A 459 -29.90 3.47 18.08
C LYS A 459 -29.44 3.20 16.65
N ASP A 460 -30.08 2.26 15.94
CA ASP A 460 -29.70 1.89 14.58
C ASP A 460 -30.32 2.81 13.50
N SER A 461 -31.44 3.47 13.82
CA SER A 461 -32.25 4.26 12.88
C SER A 461 -31.44 5.25 12.05
N LYS A 462 -30.48 5.96 12.67
CA LYS A 462 -29.63 6.94 11.98
C LYS A 462 -28.81 6.33 10.85
N GLU A 463 -28.32 5.10 11.02
CA GLU A 463 -27.54 4.39 10.01
C GLU A 463 -28.48 3.63 9.04
N HIS A 464 -29.48 2.91 9.55
CA HIS A 464 -30.38 2.12 8.73
C HIS A 464 -31.24 2.96 7.78
N ASN A 465 -31.68 4.15 8.20
CA ASN A 465 -32.49 5.04 7.36
C ASN A 465 -31.78 5.43 6.05
N LEU A 466 -30.43 5.38 6.01
CA LEU A 466 -29.64 5.64 4.81
C LEU A 466 -29.86 4.59 3.70
N VAL A 467 -30.36 3.40 4.05
CA VAL A 467 -30.56 2.28 3.12
C VAL A 467 -31.96 1.68 3.18
N CYS A 468 -32.80 2.09 4.15
CA CYS A 468 -34.15 1.55 4.36
C CYS A 468 -35.00 1.53 3.07
N GLY A 469 -34.96 2.62 2.29
CA GLY A 469 -35.68 2.72 1.01
C GLY A 469 -35.17 1.80 -0.10
N HIS A 470 -33.97 1.26 0.04
CA HIS A 470 -33.33 0.37 -0.93
C HIS A 470 -33.38 -1.12 -0.51
N MET A 471 -34.01 -1.43 0.63
CA MET A 471 -34.06 -2.81 1.13
C MET A 471 -34.80 -3.81 0.22
N PRO A 472 -35.87 -3.43 -0.52
CA PRO A 472 -36.47 -4.35 -1.50
C PRO A 472 -35.50 -4.78 -2.62
N LEU A 473 -34.65 -3.85 -3.08
CA LEU A 473 -33.57 -4.13 -4.04
C LEU A 473 -32.55 -5.11 -3.44
N VAL A 474 -32.12 -4.85 -2.21
CA VAL A 474 -31.20 -5.72 -1.44
C VAL A 474 -31.77 -7.14 -1.27
N GLU A 475 -33.06 -7.26 -0.98
CA GLU A 475 -33.75 -8.55 -0.82
C GLU A 475 -33.81 -9.33 -2.14
N THR A 476 -34.06 -8.63 -3.25
CA THR A 476 -34.10 -9.24 -4.59
C THR A 476 -32.77 -9.88 -4.94
N VAL A 477 -31.66 -9.18 -4.69
CA VAL A 477 -30.30 -9.72 -4.92
C VAL A 477 -30.00 -10.91 -4.02
N ASN A 478 -30.41 -10.87 -2.75
CA ASN A 478 -30.25 -12.02 -1.85
C ASN A 478 -31.03 -13.24 -2.35
N ALA A 479 -32.26 -13.06 -2.84
CA ALA A 479 -33.06 -14.14 -3.41
C ALA A 479 -32.40 -14.75 -4.65
N GLN A 480 -31.88 -13.91 -5.55
CA GLN A 480 -31.14 -14.34 -6.75
C GLN A 480 -29.88 -15.15 -6.39
N ASN A 481 -29.11 -14.70 -5.40
CA ASN A 481 -27.91 -15.41 -4.93
C ASN A 481 -28.25 -16.80 -4.37
N LYS A 482 -29.35 -16.93 -3.63
CA LYS A 482 -29.82 -18.23 -3.13
C LYS A 482 -30.21 -19.17 -4.26
N MET A 483 -30.93 -18.68 -5.27
CA MET A 483 -31.29 -19.48 -6.45
C MET A 483 -30.05 -19.95 -7.24
N GLY A 484 -29.06 -19.07 -7.43
CA GLY A 484 -27.82 -19.42 -8.11
C GLY A 484 -27.00 -20.49 -7.39
N SER A 485 -27.03 -20.51 -6.05
CA SER A 485 -26.33 -21.53 -5.26
C SER A 485 -27.00 -22.91 -5.35
N ALA A 486 -28.34 -22.97 -5.39
CA ALA A 486 -29.09 -24.22 -5.47
C ALA A 486 -28.89 -24.96 -6.81
N LEU A 487 -28.70 -24.22 -7.90
CA LEU A 487 -28.44 -24.79 -9.23
C LEU A 487 -27.05 -25.44 -9.34
N LYS A 488 -26.05 -24.92 -8.62
CA LYS A 488 -24.67 -25.47 -8.64
C LYS A 488 -24.51 -26.76 -7.83
N SER A 489 -25.40 -27.03 -6.88
CA SER A 489 -25.38 -28.26 -6.07
C SER A 489 -26.05 -29.48 -6.73
N SER A 490 -26.35 -29.43 -8.03
CA SER A 490 -26.85 -30.60 -8.77
C SER A 490 -25.75 -31.69 -8.84
N PRO A 491 -26.03 -32.98 -8.54
CA PRO A 491 -25.02 -34.01 -8.26
C PRO A 491 -24.25 -34.54 -9.49
N THR A 492 -24.11 -33.78 -10.57
CA THR A 492 -23.63 -34.30 -11.86
C THR A 492 -22.11 -34.32 -12.03
N GLU A 493 -21.34 -33.73 -11.10
CA GLU A 493 -19.89 -33.93 -11.06
C GLU A 493 -19.57 -35.25 -10.34
N LYS A 494 -19.48 -36.33 -11.14
CA LYS A 494 -18.76 -37.55 -10.74
C LYS A 494 -17.36 -37.13 -10.31
N GLU A 495 -17.13 -37.26 -9.01
CA GLU A 495 -15.85 -37.20 -8.31
C GLU A 495 -14.72 -37.74 -9.21
N MET A 496 -13.97 -36.83 -9.84
CA MET A 496 -12.79 -37.18 -10.61
C MET A 496 -11.73 -37.56 -9.57
N LYS A 497 -11.67 -38.85 -9.23
CA LYS A 497 -10.65 -39.41 -8.35
C LYS A 497 -9.27 -38.89 -8.81
N PRO A 498 -8.45 -38.34 -7.91
CA PRO A 498 -7.07 -38.03 -8.27
C PRO A 498 -6.43 -39.32 -8.77
N ALA A 499 -5.84 -39.29 -9.96
CA ALA A 499 -5.03 -40.40 -10.44
C ALA A 499 -3.88 -40.59 -9.44
N THR A 500 -3.98 -41.61 -8.60
CA THR A 500 -2.85 -42.16 -7.88
C THR A 500 -1.95 -42.79 -8.93
N ASP A 501 -0.86 -42.11 -9.25
CA ASP A 501 0.15 -42.63 -10.15
C ASP A 501 0.69 -43.97 -9.66
N VAL A 502 0.84 -44.83 -10.65
CA VAL A 502 1.20 -46.22 -10.61
C VAL A 502 2.67 -46.38 -10.22
N ALA A 503 2.92 -47.45 -9.46
CA ALA A 503 4.23 -48.03 -9.14
C ALA A 503 5.28 -47.89 -10.25
N GLY A 504 6.47 -47.39 -9.87
CA GLY A 504 7.68 -47.54 -10.66
C GLY A 504 8.17 -48.99 -10.62
N PRO A 505 8.62 -49.57 -11.75
CA PRO A 505 9.24 -50.88 -11.74
C PRO A 505 10.71 -50.80 -11.36
N ASP A 506 11.12 -51.80 -10.59
CA ASP A 506 12.48 -52.28 -10.43
C ASP A 506 13.23 -52.40 -11.76
N GLY A 507 14.54 -52.14 -11.72
CA GLY A 507 15.50 -52.74 -12.66
C GLY A 507 16.47 -51.76 -13.31
N LEU A 508 17.73 -51.84 -12.89
CA LEU A 508 18.99 -51.73 -13.68
C LEU A 508 20.11 -51.49 -12.65
N GLU A 509 20.74 -52.54 -12.12
CA GLU A 509 21.90 -53.25 -12.70
C GLU A 509 23.14 -52.36 -12.88
N ASP A 510 24.19 -52.80 -12.17
CA ASP A 510 25.63 -52.62 -12.34
C ASP A 510 26.11 -51.85 -13.59
N LEU A 511 27.12 -51.01 -13.38
CA LEU A 511 28.44 -51.09 -14.04
C LEU A 511 29.39 -50.00 -13.48
N ASP A 512 30.57 -50.48 -13.05
CA ASP A 512 31.91 -49.87 -12.88
C ASP A 512 32.10 -48.35 -12.70
#